data_AF-A0A975BXE6-F1
#
_entry.id   AF-A0A975BXE6-F1
#
_cell.length_a   1.000
_cell.length_b   1.000
_cell.length_c   1.000
_cell.angle_alpha   90.00
_cell.angle_beta   90.00
_cell.angle_gamma   90.00
#
_symmetry.space_group_name_H-M   'P 1'
#
loop_
_entity.id
_entity.type
_entity.pdbx_description
1 polymer ?
#
loop_
_entity_poly.entity_id
_entity_poly.type
_entity_poly.pdbx_seq_one_letter_code
_entity_poly.pdbx_strand_id
1 'polypeptide(L)'
;MCPLNFLNYGFTNKSEMKYFKDDDILHLVISEEKEAGSVEITPNIIAEINGDGELIGMEILNVFNLLFIGTMRTGHLWRRFLNLPFAWHTGTHYEVVF
;
A
#
# COMPACT_ATOMS: atom_id res chain seq x y z
N MET A 1 9.42 17.04 17.98
CA MET A 1 9.25 15.57 18.04
C MET A 1 7.81 15.29 18.42
N CYS A 2 6.93 15.08 17.44
CA CYS A 2 5.57 14.59 17.70
C CYS A 2 5.59 13.08 17.40
N PRO A 3 5.32 12.19 18.37
CA PRO A 3 5.03 10.81 18.06
C PRO A 3 3.61 10.77 17.49
N LEU A 4 3.49 10.41 16.21
CA LEU A 4 2.19 10.17 15.58
C LEU A 4 1.60 8.87 16.14
N ASN A 5 0.71 9.00 17.12
CA ASN A 5 -0.15 7.92 17.60
C ASN A 5 -1.29 7.69 16.59
N PHE A 6 -1.06 6.84 15.60
CA PHE A 6 -2.07 6.40 14.61
C PHE A 6 -2.85 5.15 15.04
N LEU A 7 -3.10 4.94 16.33
CA LEU A 7 -3.82 3.75 16.80
C LEU A 7 -4.85 4.14 17.87
N ASN A 8 -5.99 4.68 17.44
CA ASN A 8 -7.24 4.63 18.20
C ASN A 8 -8.43 5.09 17.33
N TYR A 9 -8.64 4.40 16.21
CA TYR A 9 -9.94 4.36 15.54
C TYR A 9 -10.40 2.90 15.51
N GLY A 10 -11.20 2.49 16.50
CA GLY A 10 -12.28 1.51 16.38
C GLY A 10 -12.05 0.07 15.89
N PHE A 11 -10.86 -0.39 15.50
CA PHE A 11 -10.65 -1.78 15.06
C PHE A 11 -10.45 -2.73 16.26
N THR A 12 -11.55 -3.15 16.90
CA THR A 12 -11.51 -4.15 17.98
C THR A 12 -12.12 -5.49 17.53
N ASN A 13 -11.38 -6.28 16.76
CA ASN A 13 -11.16 -7.73 16.93
C ASN A 13 -10.49 -8.30 15.66
N LYS A 14 -9.29 -8.87 15.80
CA LYS A 14 -8.69 -9.83 14.86
C LYS A 14 -8.57 -9.40 13.38
N SER A 15 -8.22 -8.14 13.11
CA SER A 15 -7.78 -7.78 11.75
C SER A 15 -6.40 -8.40 11.48
N GLU A 16 -6.32 -9.32 10.52
CA GLU A 16 -5.09 -10.04 10.17
C GLU A 16 -4.61 -9.64 8.78
N MET A 17 -3.30 -9.45 8.62
CA MET A 17 -2.69 -9.14 7.32
C MET A 17 -1.75 -10.27 6.92
N LYS A 18 -1.94 -10.82 5.73
CA LYS A 18 -1.13 -11.91 5.18
C LYS A 18 -0.63 -11.57 3.79
N TYR A 19 0.68 -11.68 3.61
CA TYR A 19 1.32 -11.46 2.32
C TYR A 19 1.69 -12.80 1.68
N PHE A 20 1.14 -13.06 0.49
CA PHE A 20 1.41 -14.22 -0.34
C PHE A 20 2.45 -13.84 -1.39
N LYS A 21 3.72 -14.10 -1.05
CA LYS A 21 4.87 -13.65 -1.84
C LYS A 21 4.89 -14.21 -3.26
N ASP A 22 4.52 -15.48 -3.43
CA ASP A 22 4.60 -16.15 -4.73
C ASP A 22 3.60 -15.57 -5.74
N ASP A 23 2.47 -15.06 -5.26
CA ASP A 23 1.42 -14.44 -6.07
C ASP A 23 1.50 -12.89 -6.08
N ASP A 24 2.37 -12.30 -5.25
CA ASP A 24 2.46 -10.86 -4.96
C ASP A 24 1.12 -10.23 -4.53
N ILE A 25 0.47 -10.86 -3.55
CA ILE A 25 -0.85 -10.47 -3.05
C ILE A 25 -0.80 -10.19 -1.54
N LEU A 26 -1.39 -9.08 -1.09
CA LEU A 26 -1.62 -8.77 0.32
C LEU A 26 -3.10 -8.90 0.66
N HIS A 27 -3.45 -9.84 1.53
CA HIS A 27 -4.80 -9.97 2.08
C HIS A 27 -4.87 -9.30 3.45
N LEU A 28 -5.88 -8.47 3.63
CA LEU A 28 -6.26 -7.88 4.89
C LEU A 28 -7.64 -8.44 5.26
N VAL A 29 -7.69 -9.29 6.27
CA VAL A 29 -8.94 -9.81 6.83
C VAL A 29 -9.40 -8.86 7.92
N ILE A 30 -10.64 -8.40 7.85
CA ILE A 30 -11.27 -7.49 8.81
C ILE A 30 -12.29 -8.23 9.68
N SER A 31 -13.00 -9.20 9.11
CA SER A 31 -13.94 -10.09 9.81
C SER A 31 -13.75 -11.53 9.35
N GLU A 32 -14.11 -12.51 10.19
CA GLU A 32 -14.08 -13.95 9.86
C GLU A 32 -15.37 -14.43 9.17
N GLU A 33 -16.28 -13.50 8.88
CA GLU A 33 -17.51 -13.78 8.18
C GLU A 33 -17.28 -14.31 6.77
N LYS A 34 -18.32 -14.94 6.22
CA LYS A 34 -18.24 -15.54 4.89
C LYS A 34 -18.37 -14.47 3.80
N GLU A 35 -17.42 -14.45 2.89
CA GLU A 35 -17.51 -13.66 1.66
C GLU A 35 -18.73 -14.06 0.83
N ALA A 36 -19.52 -13.07 0.45
CA ALA A 36 -20.63 -13.22 -0.49
C ALA A 36 -20.32 -12.57 -1.85
N GLY A 37 -19.36 -11.65 -1.90
CA GLY A 37 -18.84 -11.10 -3.13
C GLY A 37 -17.69 -10.14 -2.91
N SER A 38 -17.17 -9.61 -4.01
CA SER A 38 -16.06 -8.67 -4.02
C SER A 38 -16.26 -7.57 -5.05
N VAL A 39 -15.62 -6.41 -4.80
CA VAL A 39 -15.72 -5.22 -5.63
C VAL A 39 -14.33 -4.63 -5.84
N GLU A 40 -13.92 -4.44 -7.08
CA GLU A 40 -12.70 -3.70 -7.40
C GLU A 40 -12.94 -2.20 -7.17
N ILE A 41 -12.28 -1.64 -6.16
CA ILE A 41 -12.42 -0.22 -5.79
C ILE A 41 -11.54 0.65 -6.68
N THR A 42 -10.34 0.16 -6.97
CA THR A 42 -9.36 0.77 -7.89
C THR A 42 -8.55 -0.34 -8.52
N PRO A 43 -7.84 -0.09 -9.64
CA PRO A 43 -7.00 -1.11 -10.26
C PRO A 43 -6.09 -1.81 -9.25
N ASN A 44 -6.24 -3.14 -9.13
CA ASN A 44 -5.48 -4.01 -8.22
C ASN A 44 -5.82 -3.89 -6.72
N ILE A 45 -6.91 -3.21 -6.34
CA ILE A 45 -7.42 -3.19 -4.96
C ILE A 45 -8.87 -3.67 -4.96
N ILE A 46 -9.11 -4.79 -4.28
CA ILE A 46 -10.39 -5.47 -4.21
C ILE A 46 -10.89 -5.40 -2.77
N ALA A 47 -12.14 -4.98 -2.59
CA ALA A 47 -12.84 -5.04 -1.32
C ALA A 47 -13.73 -6.30 -1.29
N GLU A 48 -13.67 -7.04 -0.19
CA GLU A 48 -14.49 -8.24 0.05
C GLU A 48 -15.66 -7.88 0.96
N ILE A 49 -16.86 -8.33 0.59
CA ILE A 49 -18.09 -8.02 1.32
C ILE A 49 -18.87 -9.29 1.70
N ASN A 50 -19.56 -9.23 2.84
CA ASN A 50 -20.47 -10.29 3.29
C ASN A 50 -21.85 -10.18 2.60
N GLY A 51 -22.77 -11.08 2.96
CA GLY A 51 -24.13 -11.13 2.41
C GLY A 51 -25.00 -9.93 2.76
N ASP A 52 -24.62 -9.16 3.79
CA ASP A 52 -25.31 -7.94 4.23
C ASP A 52 -24.71 -6.68 3.58
N GLY A 53 -23.65 -6.82 2.78
CA GLY A 53 -22.95 -5.73 2.10
C GLY A 53 -21.91 -5.01 2.97
N GLU A 54 -21.51 -5.60 4.09
CA GLU A 54 -20.49 -5.05 4.98
C GLU A 54 -19.09 -5.51 4.52
N LEU A 55 -18.10 -4.62 4.69
CA LEU A 55 -16.70 -4.91 4.35
C LEU A 55 -16.11 -5.89 5.35
N ILE A 56 -15.64 -7.03 4.86
CA ILE A 56 -15.03 -8.09 5.67
C ILE A 56 -13.55 -8.32 5.37
N GLY A 57 -13.05 -7.79 4.25
CA GLY A 57 -11.66 -7.93 3.87
C GLY A 57 -11.26 -7.07 2.68
N MET A 58 -9.98 -7.12 2.34
CA MET A 58 -9.39 -6.40 1.21
C MET A 58 -8.18 -7.16 0.66
N GLU A 59 -8.10 -7.26 -0.66
CA GLU A 59 -6.95 -7.80 -1.37
C GLU A 59 -6.26 -6.69 -2.17
N ILE A 60 -4.93 -6.60 -2.02
CA ILE A 60 -4.09 -5.76 -2.87
C ILE A 60 -3.27 -6.70 -3.74
N LEU A 61 -3.52 -6.67 -5.04
CA LEU A 61 -2.76 -7.40 -6.04
C LEU A 61 -1.53 -6.58 -6.47
N ASN A 62 -0.47 -7.26 -6.88
CA ASN A 62 0.73 -6.62 -7.44
C ASN A 62 1.35 -5.57 -6.48
N VAL A 63 1.45 -5.96 -5.21
CA VAL A 63 1.82 -5.09 -4.08
C VAL A 63 3.15 -4.39 -4.31
N PHE A 64 4.14 -5.10 -4.88
CA PHE A 64 5.45 -4.51 -5.16
C PHE A 64 5.36 -3.33 -6.11
N ASN A 65 4.62 -3.47 -7.21
CA ASN A 65 4.46 -2.39 -8.18
C ASN A 65 3.66 -1.23 -7.59
N LEU A 66 2.62 -1.50 -6.79
CA LEU A 66 1.83 -0.46 -6.15
C LEU A 66 2.67 0.36 -5.16
N LEU A 67 3.48 -0.31 -4.33
CA LEU A 67 4.41 0.35 -3.40
C LEU A 67 5.53 1.10 -4.14
N PHE A 68 6.07 0.52 -5.22
CA PHE A 68 7.12 1.13 -6.02
C PHE A 68 6.64 2.39 -6.76
N ILE A 69 5.45 2.35 -7.38
CA ILE A 69 4.84 3.52 -8.00
C ILE A 69 4.52 4.58 -6.94
N GLY A 70 4.01 4.18 -5.78
CA GLY A 70 3.76 5.09 -4.67
C GLY A 70 5.03 5.81 -4.20
N THR A 71 6.12 5.07 -4.01
CA THR A 71 7.43 5.63 -3.65
C THR A 71 8.05 6.47 -4.77
N MET A 72 7.86 6.12 -6.05
CA MET A 72 8.31 6.97 -7.16
C MET A 72 7.53 8.28 -7.23
N ARG A 73 6.20 8.23 -7.18
CA ARG A 73 5.33 9.42 -7.22
C ARG A 73 5.57 10.35 -6.03
N THR A 74 5.78 9.79 -4.85
CA THR A 74 6.09 10.56 -3.63
C THR A 74 7.58 10.85 -3.47
N GLY A 75 8.46 10.18 -4.22
CA GLY A 75 9.91 10.33 -4.13
C GLY A 75 10.38 11.75 -4.40
N HIS A 76 9.67 12.49 -5.27
CA HIS A 76 9.90 13.93 -5.48
C HIS A 76 9.69 14.76 -4.20
N LEU A 77 8.73 14.36 -3.35
CA LEU A 77 8.45 15.01 -2.07
C LEU A 77 9.50 14.61 -1.02
N TRP A 78 9.81 13.32 -0.90
CA TRP A 78 10.86 12.83 0.02
C TRP A 78 12.24 13.43 -0.28
N ARG A 79 12.57 13.63 -1.56
CA ARG A 79 13.82 14.25 -2.00
C ARG A 79 13.98 15.69 -1.51
N ARG A 80 12.88 16.45 -1.44
CA ARG A 80 12.87 17.83 -0.91
C ARG A 80 13.00 17.88 0.61
N PHE A 81 12.50 16.86 1.31
CA PHE A 81 12.65 16.73 2.76
C PHE A 81 14.02 16.19 3.21
N LEU A 82 14.64 15.32 2.41
CA LEU A 82 15.92 14.66 2.74
C LEU A 82 17.16 15.32 2.12
N ASN A 83 16.97 16.40 1.35
CA ASN A 83 18.04 17.16 0.68
C ASN A 83 19.03 16.28 -0.11
N LEU A 84 18.51 15.27 -0.83
CA LEU A 84 19.34 14.34 -1.59
C LEU A 84 19.68 14.91 -2.98
N PRO A 85 20.93 14.80 -3.44
CA PRO A 85 21.38 15.40 -4.70
C PRO A 85 20.64 14.85 -5.91
N PHE A 86 20.56 15.69 -6.94
CA PHE A 86 19.79 15.42 -8.13
C PHE A 86 20.65 14.84 -9.27
N ALA A 87 20.37 13.62 -9.75
CA ALA A 87 21.03 13.03 -10.92
C ALA A 87 19.99 12.71 -12.02
N TRP A 88 20.22 13.21 -13.24
CA TRP A 88 19.56 12.73 -14.46
C TRP A 88 20.33 11.54 -15.03
N HIS A 89 19.62 10.64 -15.69
CA HIS A 89 20.22 9.59 -16.52
C HIS A 89 20.10 10.01 -18.00
N THR A 90 21.17 10.54 -18.57
CA THR A 90 21.34 10.58 -20.03
C THR A 90 22.71 9.99 -20.33
N GLY A 91 22.74 8.77 -20.89
CA GLY A 91 23.90 8.17 -21.53
C GLY A 91 25.27 8.39 -20.87
N THR A 92 25.68 7.44 -20.02
CA THR A 92 27.07 7.07 -19.71
C THR A 92 27.97 7.96 -18.83
N HIS A 93 27.55 9.09 -18.26
CA HIS A 93 28.39 9.82 -17.30
C HIS A 93 27.61 10.25 -16.04
N TYR A 94 28.21 10.01 -14.87
CA TYR A 94 27.72 10.51 -13.58
C TYR A 94 28.41 11.84 -13.29
N GLU A 95 27.65 12.92 -13.18
CA GLU A 95 28.12 14.15 -12.55
C GLU A 95 27.24 14.43 -11.34
N VAL A 96 27.84 14.34 -10.15
CA VAL A 96 27.20 14.71 -8.89
C VAL A 96 27.48 16.20 -8.69
N VAL A 97 26.47 17.04 -8.86
CA VAL A 97 26.56 18.46 -8.49
C VAL A 97 26.13 18.60 -7.03
N PHE A 98 27.05 19.09 -6.19
CA PHE A 98 26.86 19.38 -4.77
C PHE A 98 26.05 20.66 -4.55
#